data_AF-A0A9E1Q6E3-F1
#
_entry.id   AF-A0A9E1Q6E3-F1
#
_cell.length_a   1.000
_cell.length_b   1.000
_cell.length_c   1.000
_cell.angle_alpha   90.00
_cell.angle_beta   90.00
_cell.angle_gamma   90.00
#
_symmetry.space_group_name_H-M   'P 1'
#
loop_
_entity.id
_entity.type
_entity.pdbx_description
1 polymer ?
#
loop_
_entity_poly.entity_id
_entity_poly.type
_entity_poly.pdbx_seq_one_letter_code
_entity_poly.pdbx_strand_id
1 'polypeptide(L)'
;SPVICDMSSDMFSKPIDWDLYDMIYAGAQKNLGPSGVVLVVVRKSMLEKCSDNLPSLLNYNAVAKKGSMLNTPPTFGIYLMGEVFKWILSEGGLLEIDKRNSHKAGLIYNVLDSCPDFYTVFAQEESRSLMNISFKTISPELDAKLITEAGTVGMSGLKGHRDLGGIRASIYNAFPVDGCVRFAEFLQTFAANN
;
A
#
# COMPACT_ATOMS: atom_id res chain seq x y z
N SER A 1 8.48 25.70 -1.49
CA SER A 1 7.32 25.34 -0.64
C SER A 1 7.58 24.00 0.01
N PRO A 2 7.07 23.71 1.22
CA PRO A 2 7.30 22.43 1.86
C PRO A 2 6.63 21.29 1.09
N VAL A 3 7.29 20.14 1.00
CA VAL A 3 6.76 18.92 0.37
C VAL A 3 6.20 17.99 1.45
N ILE A 4 4.90 17.73 1.39
CA ILE A 4 4.18 16.86 2.32
C ILE A 4 3.59 15.69 1.55
N CYS A 5 3.84 14.45 2.00
CA CYS A 5 3.43 13.25 1.28
C CYS A 5 2.62 12.28 2.16
N ASP A 6 1.49 11.80 1.62
CA ASP A 6 0.76 10.66 2.16
C ASP A 6 1.37 9.37 1.59
N MET A 7 2.03 8.60 2.45
CA MET A 7 2.60 7.29 2.09
C MET A 7 1.84 6.14 2.75
N SER A 8 0.56 6.32 3.08
CA SER A 8 -0.19 5.31 3.83
C SER A 8 -0.16 3.94 3.16
N SER A 9 -0.25 3.87 1.83
CA SER A 9 -0.31 2.60 1.07
C SER A 9 1.05 2.04 0.64
N ASP A 10 2.14 2.78 0.76
CA ASP A 10 3.44 2.39 0.19
C ASP A 10 4.64 2.73 1.09
N MET A 11 4.42 3.29 2.28
CA MET A 11 5.47 3.47 3.28
C MET A 11 6.21 2.15 3.51
N PHE A 12 7.53 2.20 3.45
CA PHE A 12 8.42 1.03 3.58
C PHE A 12 8.18 -0.10 2.57
N SER A 13 7.56 0.19 1.42
CA SER A 13 7.51 -0.74 0.28
C SER A 13 8.78 -0.71 -0.58
N LYS A 14 9.58 0.35 -0.43
CA LYS A 14 10.86 0.60 -1.13
C LYS A 14 11.74 1.58 -0.33
N PRO A 15 13.03 1.75 -0.66
CA PRO A 15 13.86 2.82 -0.08
C PRO A 15 13.23 4.20 -0.29
N ILE A 16 13.34 5.04 0.73
CA ILE A 16 12.80 6.41 0.72
C ILE A 16 13.96 7.38 0.76
N ASP A 17 14.01 8.29 -0.21
CA ASP A 17 14.86 9.47 -0.13
C ASP A 17 14.19 10.48 0.80
N TRP A 18 14.59 10.46 2.06
CA TRP A 18 14.04 11.33 3.10
C TRP A 18 14.28 12.81 2.82
N ASP A 19 15.26 13.16 1.97
CA ASP A 19 15.61 14.55 1.74
C ASP A 19 14.61 15.29 0.84
N LEU A 20 13.85 14.54 0.04
CA LEU A 20 12.81 15.07 -0.85
C LEU A 20 11.56 15.59 -0.10
N TYR A 21 11.43 15.27 1.18
CA TYR A 21 10.21 15.54 1.94
C TYR A 21 10.48 16.41 3.17
N ASP A 22 9.55 17.30 3.47
CA ASP A 22 9.51 18.05 4.74
C ASP A 22 8.67 17.32 5.79
N MET A 23 7.65 16.58 5.33
CA MET A 23 6.81 15.74 6.16
C MET A 23 6.24 14.56 5.35
N ILE A 24 6.20 13.39 5.98
CA ILE A 24 5.53 12.20 5.47
C ILE A 24 4.58 11.72 6.56
N TYR A 25 3.40 11.27 6.18
CA TYR A 25 2.50 10.54 7.08
C TYR A 25 1.99 9.24 6.45
N ALA A 26 1.74 8.25 7.29
CA ALA A 26 1.22 6.96 6.87
C ALA A 26 0.32 6.34 7.95
N GLY A 27 -0.94 6.11 7.64
CA GLY A 27 -1.81 5.27 8.46
C GLY A 27 -1.34 3.82 8.42
N ALA A 28 -1.23 3.16 9.58
CA ALA A 28 -0.55 1.88 9.67
C ALA A 28 -1.29 0.72 8.98
N GLN A 29 -2.61 0.78 8.87
CA GLN A 29 -3.51 -0.31 8.46
C GLN A 29 -3.35 -0.88 7.04
N LYS A 30 -2.45 -0.30 6.23
CA LYS A 30 -2.20 -0.77 4.88
C LYS A 30 -0.90 -1.59 4.84
N ASN A 31 0.24 -0.93 5.11
CA ASN A 31 1.54 -1.55 4.91
C ASN A 31 2.39 -1.69 6.19
N LEU A 32 1.95 -1.13 7.32
CA LEU A 32 2.78 -1.02 8.54
C LEU A 32 2.23 -1.76 9.76
N GLY A 33 1.02 -2.31 9.70
CA GLY A 33 0.44 -3.07 10.80
C GLY A 33 -1.07 -2.80 10.96
N PRO A 34 -1.58 -2.68 12.20
CA PRO A 34 -3.00 -2.57 12.46
C PRO A 34 -3.54 -1.14 12.25
N SER A 35 -4.86 -1.01 12.14
CA SER A 35 -5.52 0.30 12.20
C SER A 35 -5.46 0.94 13.59
N GLY A 36 -5.56 2.28 13.62
CA GLY A 36 -5.56 3.06 14.85
C GLY A 36 -4.22 3.73 15.20
N VAL A 37 -3.21 3.64 14.34
CA VAL A 37 -1.93 4.35 14.50
C VAL A 37 -1.55 5.06 13.19
N VAL A 38 -0.97 6.25 13.32
CA VAL A 38 -0.41 7.02 12.20
C VAL A 38 1.06 7.28 12.49
N LEU A 39 1.94 6.86 11.57
CA LEU A 39 3.34 7.27 11.57
C LEU A 39 3.45 8.66 10.93
N VAL A 40 4.15 9.58 11.59
CA VAL A 40 4.52 10.87 11.03
C VAL A 40 6.03 11.03 11.13
N VAL A 41 6.67 11.32 10.00
CA VAL A 41 8.08 11.71 9.90
C VAL A 41 8.09 13.17 9.47
N VAL A 42 8.70 14.05 10.26
CA VAL A 42 8.64 15.50 10.04
C VAL A 42 9.98 16.15 10.35
N ARG A 43 10.42 17.09 9.50
CA ARG A 43 11.65 17.86 9.74
C ARG A 43 11.51 18.71 11.00
N LYS A 44 12.55 18.77 11.82
CA LYS A 44 12.56 19.56 13.06
C LYS A 44 12.24 21.05 12.82
N SER A 45 12.75 21.62 11.73
CA SER A 45 12.47 23.01 11.31
C SER A 45 11.00 23.26 10.97
N MET A 46 10.19 22.23 10.71
CA MET A 46 8.74 22.36 10.53
C MET A 46 8.01 22.41 11.87
N LEU A 47 8.52 21.71 12.91
CA LEU A 47 7.94 21.74 14.26
C LEU A 47 8.03 23.14 14.89
N GLU A 48 9.09 23.87 14.59
CA GLU A 48 9.29 25.26 15.05
C GLU A 48 8.25 26.24 14.49
N LYS A 49 7.53 25.86 13.42
CA LYS A 49 6.51 26.68 12.76
C LYS A 49 5.09 26.39 13.26
N CYS A 50 4.91 25.45 14.18
CA CYS A 50 3.59 25.13 14.72
C CYS A 50 3.04 26.31 15.52
N SER A 51 1.79 26.72 15.23
CA SER A 51 1.12 27.80 15.95
C SER A 51 0.74 27.37 17.38
N ASP A 52 1.00 28.26 18.34
CA ASP A 52 0.62 28.06 19.75
C ASP A 52 -0.91 28.13 19.97
N ASN A 53 -1.66 28.61 18.98
CA ASN A 53 -3.13 28.68 19.05
C ASN A 53 -3.83 27.35 18.75
N LEU A 54 -3.08 26.30 18.34
CA LEU A 54 -3.66 24.99 18.06
C LEU A 54 -3.90 24.20 19.35
N PRO A 55 -5.02 23.44 19.45
CA PRO A 55 -5.17 22.42 20.48
C PRO A 55 -3.95 21.48 20.50
N SER A 56 -3.48 21.12 21.69
CA SER A 56 -2.20 20.42 21.87
C SER A 56 -2.11 19.09 21.10
N LEU A 57 -3.22 18.34 20.98
CA LEU A 57 -3.29 17.10 20.19
C LEU A 57 -3.15 17.32 18.67
N LEU A 58 -3.44 18.53 18.18
CA LEU A 58 -3.29 18.90 16.77
C LEU A 58 -1.96 19.66 16.51
N ASN A 59 -1.15 19.87 17.54
CA ASN A 59 0.13 20.56 17.46
C ASN A 59 1.28 19.52 17.47
N TYR A 60 1.88 19.27 16.30
CA TYR A 60 2.98 18.29 16.17
C TYR A 60 4.17 18.59 17.07
N ASN A 61 4.49 19.87 17.33
CA ASN A 61 5.57 20.24 18.25
C ASN A 61 5.25 19.80 19.69
N ALA A 62 4.00 19.99 20.14
CA ALA A 62 3.55 19.53 21.45
C ALA A 62 3.61 17.99 21.58
N VAL A 63 3.16 17.26 20.55
CA VAL A 63 3.24 15.80 20.50
C VAL A 63 4.70 15.31 20.52
N ALA A 64 5.58 15.92 19.70
CA ALA A 64 6.99 15.56 19.63
C ALA A 64 7.75 15.84 20.93
N LYS A 65 7.50 16.97 21.60
CA LYS A 65 8.10 17.32 22.91
C LYS A 65 7.75 16.31 24.02
N LYS A 66 6.67 15.56 23.86
CA LYS A 66 6.26 14.48 24.78
C LYS A 66 6.62 13.09 24.27
N GLY A 67 7.45 12.98 23.24
CA GLY A 67 7.86 11.69 22.67
C GLY A 67 6.68 10.88 22.15
N SER A 68 5.69 11.54 21.53
CA SER A 68 4.42 10.93 21.07
C SER A 68 3.54 10.36 22.19
N MET A 69 3.79 10.74 23.45
CA MET A 69 3.02 10.34 24.63
C MET A 69 2.38 11.57 25.31
N LEU A 70 1.81 12.47 24.51
CA LEU A 70 1.09 13.65 25.01
C LEU A 70 -0.15 13.24 25.83
N ASN A 71 -0.79 12.13 25.44
CA ASN A 71 -1.80 11.39 26.19
C ASN A 71 -1.50 9.87 26.05
N THR A 72 -2.41 9.01 26.54
CA THR A 72 -2.30 7.56 26.37
C THR A 72 -2.26 7.19 24.87
N PRO A 73 -1.14 6.64 24.36
CA PRO A 73 -1.03 6.30 22.95
C PRO A 73 -1.69 4.95 22.65
N PRO A 74 -1.92 4.59 21.38
CA PRO A 74 -2.41 3.28 20.97
C PRO A 74 -1.31 2.21 21.15
N THR A 75 -1.04 1.84 22.40
CA THR A 75 0.10 1.01 22.82
C THR A 75 0.23 -0.30 22.04
N PHE A 76 -0.88 -1.04 21.87
CA PHE A 76 -0.88 -2.30 21.13
C PHE A 76 -0.58 -2.12 19.64
N GLY A 77 -1.11 -1.05 19.03
CA GLY A 77 -0.83 -0.72 17.64
C GLY A 77 0.64 -0.37 17.42
N ILE A 78 1.22 0.42 18.33
CA ILE A 78 2.65 0.77 18.31
C ILE A 78 3.52 -0.48 18.46
N TYR A 79 3.16 -1.39 19.38
CA TYR A 79 3.85 -2.66 19.55
C TYR A 79 3.87 -3.49 18.26
N LEU A 80 2.70 -3.68 17.63
CA LEU A 80 2.59 -4.45 16.39
C LEU A 80 3.36 -3.81 15.22
N MET A 81 3.36 -2.48 15.09
CA MET A 81 4.22 -1.80 14.11
C MET A 81 5.70 -2.10 14.36
N GLY A 82 6.13 -2.13 15.62
CA GLY A 82 7.48 -2.53 15.99
C GLY A 82 7.84 -3.95 15.54
N GLU A 83 6.91 -4.90 15.66
CA GLU A 83 7.10 -6.27 15.15
C GLU A 83 7.19 -6.31 13.62
N VAL A 84 6.36 -5.53 12.91
CA VAL A 84 6.45 -5.41 11.44
C VAL A 84 7.81 -4.82 11.02
N PHE A 85 8.32 -3.82 11.74
CA PHE A 85 9.64 -3.22 11.42
C PHE A 85 10.79 -4.21 11.64
N LYS A 86 10.75 -4.99 12.73
CA LYS A 86 11.71 -6.08 12.95
C LYS A 86 11.65 -7.12 11.84
N TRP A 87 10.44 -7.49 11.41
CA TRP A 87 10.24 -8.40 10.29
C TRP A 87 10.85 -7.84 9.00
N ILE A 88 10.55 -6.59 8.62
CA ILE A 88 11.15 -5.94 7.45
C ILE A 88 12.68 -5.99 7.48
N LEU A 89 13.30 -5.72 8.63
CA LEU A 89 14.75 -5.80 8.79
C LEU A 89 15.26 -7.25 8.63
N SER A 90 14.54 -8.24 9.18
CA SER A 90 14.90 -9.66 9.05
C SER A 90 14.79 -10.20 7.62
N GLU A 91 13.92 -9.59 6.80
CA GLU A 91 13.74 -9.92 5.39
C GLU A 91 14.82 -9.30 4.47
N GLY A 92 15.82 -8.60 5.03
CA GLY A 92 16.88 -7.94 4.29
C GLY A 92 16.69 -6.42 4.12
N GLY A 93 15.69 -5.84 4.78
CA GLY A 93 15.41 -4.40 4.74
C GLY A 93 14.74 -3.93 3.46
N LEU A 94 14.67 -2.61 3.28
CA LEU A 94 13.82 -1.99 2.24
C LEU A 94 14.26 -2.30 0.80
N LEU A 95 15.56 -2.54 0.56
CA LEU A 95 16.03 -2.94 -0.78
C LEU A 95 15.46 -4.30 -1.20
N GLU A 96 15.36 -5.24 -0.27
CA GLU A 96 14.87 -6.58 -0.56
C GLU A 96 13.35 -6.65 -0.58
N ILE A 97 12.69 -5.83 0.24
CA ILE A 97 11.26 -5.58 0.12
C ILE A 97 10.91 -4.97 -1.24
N ASP A 98 11.70 -4.01 -1.75
CA ASP A 98 11.48 -3.39 -3.06
C ASP A 98 11.59 -4.39 -4.21
N LYS A 99 12.67 -5.19 -4.24
CA LYS A 99 12.85 -6.25 -5.23
C LYS A 99 11.69 -7.24 -5.20
N ARG A 100 11.26 -7.66 -4.01
CA ARG A 100 10.13 -8.58 -3.83
C ARG A 100 8.83 -7.98 -4.34
N ASN A 101 8.55 -6.73 -4.00
CA ASN A 101 7.34 -6.04 -4.43
C ASN A 101 7.33 -5.81 -5.95
N SER A 102 8.47 -5.44 -6.53
CA SER A 102 8.66 -5.33 -7.97
C SER A 102 8.42 -6.67 -8.68
N HIS A 103 8.94 -7.77 -8.14
CA HIS A 103 8.70 -9.11 -8.66
C HIS A 103 7.21 -9.51 -8.60
N LYS A 104 6.56 -9.32 -7.44
CA LYS A 104 5.12 -9.59 -7.26
C LYS A 104 4.26 -8.82 -8.25
N ALA A 105 4.50 -7.52 -8.40
CA ALA A 105 3.74 -6.70 -9.32
C ALA A 105 3.99 -7.11 -10.77
N GLY A 106 5.24 -7.40 -11.14
CA GLY A 106 5.60 -7.88 -12.46
C GLY A 106 4.89 -9.16 -12.86
N LEU A 107 4.75 -10.14 -11.95
CA LEU A 107 4.00 -11.38 -12.23
C LEU A 107 2.57 -11.11 -12.71
N ILE A 108 1.88 -10.14 -12.08
CA ILE A 108 0.50 -9.81 -12.42
C ILE A 108 0.45 -8.90 -13.66
N TYR A 109 1.25 -7.83 -13.70
CA TYR A 109 1.27 -6.92 -14.84
C TYR A 109 1.63 -7.61 -16.14
N ASN A 110 2.60 -8.54 -16.13
CA ASN A 110 2.97 -9.30 -17.33
C ASN A 110 1.79 -10.08 -17.92
N VAL A 111 0.91 -10.66 -17.10
CA VAL A 111 -0.28 -11.35 -17.60
C VAL A 111 -1.28 -10.35 -18.17
N LEU A 112 -1.55 -9.26 -17.46
CA LEU A 112 -2.48 -8.22 -17.92
C LEU A 112 -2.02 -7.63 -19.27
N ASP A 113 -0.72 -7.35 -19.42
CA ASP A 113 -0.13 -6.80 -20.63
C ASP A 113 -0.05 -7.81 -21.78
N SER A 114 0.04 -9.12 -21.48
CA SER A 114 0.01 -10.18 -22.48
C SER A 114 -1.38 -10.44 -23.07
N CYS A 115 -2.43 -9.91 -22.43
CA CYS A 115 -3.83 -10.06 -22.86
C CYS A 115 -4.51 -8.68 -23.00
N PRO A 116 -3.98 -7.76 -23.85
CA PRO A 116 -4.43 -6.37 -23.91
C PRO A 116 -5.85 -6.21 -24.46
N ASP A 117 -6.32 -7.18 -25.25
CA ASP A 117 -7.69 -7.20 -25.77
C ASP A 117 -8.71 -7.68 -24.71
N PHE A 118 -8.24 -8.28 -23.60
CA PHE A 118 -9.09 -8.79 -22.54
C PHE A 118 -9.04 -7.94 -21.26
N TYR A 119 -7.85 -7.50 -20.86
CA TYR A 119 -7.62 -6.71 -19.66
C TYR A 119 -7.19 -5.28 -19.98
N THR A 120 -7.73 -4.31 -19.25
CA THR A 120 -7.28 -2.91 -19.30
C THR A 120 -6.83 -2.48 -17.92
N VAL A 121 -5.53 -2.21 -17.76
CA VAL A 121 -4.97 -1.56 -16.57
C VAL A 121 -5.38 -0.10 -16.56
N PHE A 122 -5.85 0.42 -15.42
CA PHE A 122 -6.33 1.81 -15.35
C PHE A 122 -5.22 2.84 -15.39
N ALA A 123 -4.04 2.52 -14.82
CA ALA A 123 -2.89 3.42 -14.80
C ALA A 123 -2.06 3.31 -16.09
N GLN A 124 -1.49 4.43 -16.51
CA GLN A 124 -0.39 4.46 -17.48
C GLN A 124 0.82 3.69 -16.94
N GLU A 125 1.62 3.11 -17.82
CA GLU A 125 2.68 2.16 -17.48
C GLU A 125 3.67 2.72 -16.46
N GLU A 126 4.14 3.94 -16.68
CA GLU A 126 5.06 4.68 -15.82
C GLU A 126 4.48 5.10 -14.47
N SER A 127 3.15 5.03 -14.32
CA SER A 127 2.41 5.41 -13.11
C SER A 127 1.83 4.19 -12.37
N ARG A 128 2.19 2.97 -12.79
CA ARG A 128 1.69 1.73 -12.18
C ARG A 128 2.17 1.57 -10.74
N SER A 129 1.23 1.28 -9.86
CA SER A 129 1.51 1.02 -8.46
C SER A 129 2.03 -0.41 -8.27
N LEU A 130 3.12 -0.57 -7.53
CA LEU A 130 3.58 -1.89 -7.08
C LEU A 130 2.73 -2.48 -5.94
N MET A 131 1.87 -1.65 -5.31
CA MET A 131 1.08 -2.05 -4.13
C MET A 131 -0.38 -2.33 -4.49
N ASN A 132 -0.97 -1.55 -5.40
CA ASN A 132 -2.40 -1.61 -5.71
C ASN A 132 -2.62 -1.68 -7.22
N ILE A 133 -2.74 -2.88 -7.75
CA ILE A 133 -2.93 -3.12 -9.19
C ILE A 133 -4.43 -3.05 -9.47
N SER A 134 -4.85 -2.07 -10.28
CA SER A 134 -6.26 -1.86 -10.61
C SER A 134 -6.48 -1.95 -12.11
N PHE A 135 -7.46 -2.75 -12.51
CA PHE A 135 -7.73 -3.07 -13.91
C PHE A 135 -9.20 -3.49 -14.07
N LYS A 136 -9.64 -3.64 -15.31
CA LYS A 136 -10.93 -4.22 -15.67
C LYS A 136 -10.76 -5.25 -16.78
N THR A 137 -11.76 -6.09 -16.96
CA THR A 137 -11.96 -6.92 -18.14
C THR A 137 -12.68 -6.12 -19.24
N ILE A 138 -13.04 -6.78 -20.33
CA ILE A 138 -13.81 -6.19 -21.44
C ILE A 138 -15.25 -5.79 -21.07
N SER A 139 -15.80 -6.31 -19.97
CA SER A 139 -17.15 -5.94 -19.53
C SER A 139 -17.37 -6.04 -18.01
N PRO A 140 -18.29 -5.25 -17.43
CA PRO A 140 -18.62 -5.33 -16.00
C PRO A 140 -19.13 -6.72 -15.57
N GLU A 141 -19.78 -7.47 -16.46
CA GLU A 141 -20.25 -8.82 -16.20
C GLU A 141 -19.08 -9.78 -16.00
N LEU A 142 -18.03 -9.65 -16.83
CA LEU A 142 -16.80 -10.42 -16.69
C LEU A 142 -15.97 -9.99 -15.48
N ASP A 143 -16.00 -8.71 -15.09
CA ASP A 143 -15.41 -8.27 -13.82
C ASP A 143 -16.07 -8.98 -12.63
N ALA A 144 -17.40 -9.02 -12.60
CA ALA A 144 -18.16 -9.69 -11.55
C ALA A 144 -17.94 -11.21 -11.54
N LYS A 145 -17.88 -11.83 -12.73
CA LYS A 145 -17.58 -13.26 -12.90
C LYS A 145 -16.20 -13.61 -12.38
N LEU A 146 -15.17 -12.83 -12.76
CA LEU A 146 -13.79 -12.99 -12.29
C LEU A 146 -13.71 -12.93 -10.77
N ILE A 147 -14.29 -11.90 -10.15
CA ILE A 147 -14.29 -11.74 -8.69
C ILE A 147 -14.98 -12.93 -8.00
N THR A 148 -16.07 -13.42 -8.57
CA THR A 148 -16.83 -14.56 -8.02
C THR A 148 -16.02 -15.85 -8.12
N GLU A 149 -15.47 -16.17 -9.30
CA GLU A 149 -14.66 -17.37 -9.53
C GLU A 149 -13.37 -17.36 -8.71
N ALA A 150 -12.67 -16.23 -8.65
CA ALA A 150 -11.50 -16.05 -7.80
C ALA A 150 -11.85 -16.32 -6.32
N GLY A 151 -13.02 -15.88 -5.87
CA GLY A 151 -13.54 -16.16 -4.52
C GLY A 151 -13.70 -17.66 -4.23
N THR A 152 -14.12 -18.46 -5.22
CA THR A 152 -14.27 -19.92 -5.06
C THR A 152 -12.96 -20.66 -4.82
N VAL A 153 -11.84 -20.10 -5.28
CA VAL A 153 -10.48 -20.64 -5.07
C VAL A 153 -9.73 -19.94 -3.94
N GLY A 154 -10.45 -19.18 -3.09
CA GLY A 154 -9.92 -18.54 -1.89
C GLY A 154 -9.23 -17.20 -2.13
N MET A 155 -9.32 -16.61 -3.32
CA MET A 155 -8.81 -15.27 -3.62
C MET A 155 -9.88 -14.23 -3.29
N SER A 156 -9.65 -13.42 -2.26
CA SER A 156 -10.61 -12.44 -1.75
C SER A 156 -10.08 -11.01 -1.84
N GLY A 157 -10.95 -10.02 -1.62
CA GLY A 157 -10.56 -8.61 -1.58
C GLY A 157 -10.31 -7.98 -2.97
N LEU A 158 -10.68 -8.67 -4.05
CA LEU A 158 -10.42 -8.25 -5.42
C LEU A 158 -11.40 -7.20 -5.98
N LYS A 159 -12.52 -6.95 -5.29
CA LYS A 159 -13.50 -5.96 -5.76
C LYS A 159 -12.87 -4.56 -5.79
N GLY A 160 -12.88 -3.92 -6.95
CA GLY A 160 -12.40 -2.56 -7.14
C GLY A 160 -13.13 -1.53 -6.27
N HIS A 161 -12.56 -0.34 -6.14
CA HIS A 161 -13.21 0.75 -5.41
C HIS A 161 -14.54 1.11 -6.06
N ARG A 162 -15.56 1.41 -5.25
CA ARG A 162 -16.94 1.66 -5.73
C ARG A 162 -17.01 2.69 -6.86
N ASP A 163 -16.19 3.74 -6.78
CA ASP A 163 -16.22 4.85 -7.74
C ASP A 163 -15.51 4.52 -9.07
N LEU A 164 -14.57 3.58 -9.05
CA LEU A 164 -13.80 3.19 -10.25
C LEU A 164 -14.37 1.93 -10.91
N GLY A 165 -14.97 1.03 -10.13
CA GLY A 165 -15.36 -0.30 -10.58
C GLY A 165 -14.15 -1.21 -10.81
N GLY A 166 -14.36 -2.27 -11.61
CA GLY A 166 -13.33 -3.23 -11.98
C GLY A 166 -12.80 -4.06 -10.81
N ILE A 167 -11.54 -4.46 -10.96
CA ILE A 167 -10.79 -5.32 -10.06
C ILE A 167 -9.62 -4.53 -9.46
N ARG A 168 -9.32 -4.79 -8.19
CA ARG A 168 -8.11 -4.28 -7.52
C ARG A 168 -7.45 -5.37 -6.70
N ALA A 169 -6.20 -5.68 -7.02
CA ALA A 169 -5.34 -6.53 -6.21
C ALA A 169 -4.39 -5.67 -5.37
N SER A 170 -4.55 -5.71 -4.05
CA SER A 170 -3.64 -5.04 -3.09
C SER A 170 -2.60 -6.04 -2.59
N ILE A 171 -1.34 -5.86 -3.00
CA ILE A 171 -0.23 -6.80 -2.83
C ILE A 171 0.89 -6.23 -1.94
N TYR A 172 0.50 -5.63 -0.81
CA TYR A 172 1.38 -5.04 0.22
C TYR A 172 2.53 -5.95 0.66
N ASN A 173 3.48 -5.42 1.45
CA ASN A 173 4.71 -6.13 1.86
C ASN A 173 4.45 -7.55 2.36
N ALA A 174 3.43 -7.71 3.21
CA ALA A 174 3.07 -8.99 3.83
C ALA A 174 2.37 -9.99 2.89
N PHE A 175 1.93 -9.56 1.70
CA PHE A 175 1.31 -10.46 0.72
C PHE A 175 2.39 -11.33 0.06
N PRO A 176 2.25 -12.67 0.06
CA PRO A 176 3.28 -13.60 -0.39
C PRO A 176 3.42 -13.63 -1.91
N VAL A 177 4.63 -13.94 -2.40
CA VAL A 177 4.92 -14.10 -3.83
C VAL A 177 4.05 -15.20 -4.46
N ASP A 178 3.91 -16.35 -3.78
CA ASP A 178 3.09 -17.47 -4.25
C ASP A 178 1.62 -17.07 -4.47
N GLY A 179 1.11 -16.12 -3.69
CA GLY A 179 -0.23 -15.57 -3.89
C GLY A 179 -0.35 -14.81 -5.21
N CYS A 180 0.69 -14.04 -5.57
CA CYS A 180 0.76 -13.35 -6.86
C CYS A 180 0.94 -14.32 -8.03
N VAL A 181 1.74 -15.39 -7.87
CA VAL A 181 1.90 -16.45 -8.88
C VAL A 181 0.55 -17.10 -9.18
N ARG A 182 -0.17 -17.58 -8.15
CA ARG A 182 -1.48 -18.20 -8.32
C ARG A 182 -2.51 -17.26 -8.93
N PHE A 183 -2.48 -15.97 -8.56
CA PHE A 183 -3.39 -14.99 -9.14
C PHE A 183 -3.07 -14.72 -10.62
N ALA A 184 -1.79 -14.64 -10.98
CA ALA A 184 -1.36 -14.51 -12.38
C ALA A 184 -1.81 -15.72 -13.23
N GLU A 185 -1.61 -16.94 -12.74
CA GLU A 185 -2.10 -18.18 -13.39
C GLU A 185 -3.63 -18.19 -13.55
N PHE A 186 -4.35 -17.74 -12.51
CA PHE A 186 -5.80 -17.59 -12.56
C PHE A 186 -6.22 -16.58 -13.62
N LEU A 187 -5.59 -15.40 -13.69
CA LEU A 187 -5.89 -14.39 -14.71
C LEU A 187 -5.67 -14.93 -16.14
N GLN A 188 -4.54 -15.60 -16.36
CA GLN A 188 -4.24 -16.21 -17.66
C GLN A 188 -5.30 -17.25 -18.05
N THR A 189 -5.68 -18.11 -17.12
CA THR A 189 -6.72 -19.14 -17.35
C THR A 189 -8.09 -18.51 -17.58
N PHE A 190 -8.44 -17.47 -16.83
CA PHE A 190 -9.71 -16.78 -16.95
C PHE A 190 -9.87 -16.12 -18.32
N ALA A 191 -8.85 -15.43 -18.82
CA ALA A 191 -8.84 -14.83 -20.15
C ALA A 191 -8.83 -15.87 -21.28
N ALA A 192 -8.22 -17.05 -21.09
CA ALA A 192 -8.25 -18.11 -22.11
C ALA A 192 -9.63 -18.77 -22.26
N ASN A 193 -10.47 -18.70 -21.22
CA ASN A 193 -11.77 -19.37 -21.16
C ASN A 193 -12.97 -18.44 -21.42
N ASN A 194 -12.74 -17.15 -21.67
CA ASN A 194 -13.78 -16.13 -21.86
C ASN A 194 -13.40 -15.15 -22.96
#